data_AF-A0A7K2Z9R1-F1
#
_entry.id   AF-A0A7K2Z9R1-F1
#
_cell.length_a   1.000
_cell.length_b   1.000
_cell.length_c   1.000
_cell.angle_alpha   90.00
_cell.angle_beta   90.00
_cell.angle_gamma   90.00
#
_symmetry.space_group_name_H-M   'P 1'
#
loop_
_entity.id
_entity.type
_entity.pdbx_description
1 polymer ?
#
loop_
_entity_poly.entity_id
_entity_poly.type
_entity_poly.pdbx_seq_one_letter_code
_entity_poly.pdbx_strand_id
1 'polypeptide(L)'
;MELDELMPWSVRPLRTGRSWVSGPDPAALRARWERLAAAEGPEQERLFRPSRSRTPHTPVAALPGRSTTGAGAAAGTGRFAREPGACPDPVRILHGPFDEQWLLPDHRLIDAARPELWRVGDERQLFAVEHGYVPQAAAGPALSVTHLLPDGHSPAGRPGRIRPLYRRPGATDPNLAPGLLDVVRTRLGPRETDPESVLAWILAAALPAPSGCRIPLPADAEVWAAGVELGRELVRLQLRGA
;
A
#
# COMPACT_ATOMS: atom_id res chain seq x y z
N MET A 1 -7.17 -21.40 -7.41
CA MET A 1 -7.06 -20.27 -8.36
C MET A 1 -5.85 -19.45 -7.97
N GLU A 2 -5.21 -18.79 -8.91
CA GLU A 2 -4.16 -17.81 -8.61
C GLU A 2 -4.82 -16.51 -8.10
N LEU A 3 -4.10 -15.75 -7.26
CA LEU A 3 -4.67 -14.53 -6.67
C LEU A 3 -4.96 -13.43 -7.70
N ASP A 4 -4.29 -13.41 -8.84
CA ASP A 4 -4.60 -12.51 -9.97
C ASP A 4 -5.85 -12.89 -10.74
N GLU A 5 -6.30 -14.14 -10.68
CA GLU A 5 -7.60 -14.52 -11.18
C GLU A 5 -8.74 -14.01 -10.30
N LEU A 6 -8.49 -13.83 -8.99
CA LEU A 6 -9.49 -13.34 -8.03
C LEU A 6 -9.45 -11.82 -7.83
N MET A 7 -8.25 -11.23 -7.72
CA MET A 7 -8.01 -9.80 -7.52
C MET A 7 -7.12 -9.23 -8.64
N PRO A 8 -7.66 -8.96 -9.84
CA PRO A 8 -6.84 -8.79 -11.04
C PRO A 8 -5.97 -7.54 -11.06
N TRP A 9 -6.30 -6.50 -10.30
CA TRP A 9 -5.46 -5.32 -10.21
C TRP A 9 -4.41 -5.49 -9.10
N SER A 10 -3.13 -5.38 -9.48
CA SER A 10 -2.01 -5.33 -8.55
C SER A 10 -1.04 -4.22 -8.92
N VAL A 11 -0.34 -3.70 -7.91
CA VAL A 11 0.61 -2.60 -8.03
C VAL A 11 1.92 -3.01 -7.35
N ARG A 12 3.06 -2.61 -7.94
CA ARG A 12 4.34 -2.74 -7.26
C ARG A 12 4.43 -1.71 -6.14
N PRO A 13 5.09 -2.00 -5.00
CA PRO A 13 5.24 -1.03 -3.94
C PRO A 13 5.89 0.29 -4.34
N LEU A 14 5.76 1.27 -3.44
CA LEU A 14 6.44 2.55 -3.55
C LEU A 14 7.96 2.30 -3.59
N ARG A 15 8.69 3.24 -4.20
CA ARG A 15 10.14 3.29 -4.08
C ARG A 15 10.50 4.72 -3.75
N THR A 16 10.93 4.96 -2.51
CA THR A 16 11.38 6.29 -2.08
C THR A 16 12.63 6.70 -2.85
N GLY A 17 13.59 5.79 -3.00
CA GLY A 17 14.88 6.03 -3.67
C GLY A 17 15.90 6.75 -2.78
N ARG A 18 15.51 7.11 -1.57
CA ARG A 18 16.29 7.82 -0.57
C ARG A 18 15.73 7.50 0.80
N SER A 19 16.58 7.21 1.77
CA SER A 19 16.15 6.78 3.11
C SER A 19 15.69 7.93 4.00
N TRP A 20 16.02 9.18 3.67
CA TRP A 20 15.76 10.29 4.57
C TRP A 20 14.31 10.77 4.56
N VAL A 21 13.53 10.42 3.52
CA VAL A 21 12.13 10.87 3.32
C VAL A 21 11.12 10.06 4.11
N SER A 22 11.54 8.95 4.72
CA SER A 22 10.75 8.14 5.61
C SER A 22 11.52 7.80 6.89
N GLY A 23 10.79 7.41 7.94
CA GLY A 23 11.37 6.98 9.20
C GLY A 23 10.37 7.00 10.35
N PRO A 24 10.78 6.55 11.55
CA PRO A 24 9.88 6.41 12.70
C PRO A 24 9.51 7.74 13.37
N ASP A 25 10.31 8.80 13.18
CA ASP A 25 10.12 10.10 13.83
C ASP A 25 9.70 11.19 12.81
N PRO A 26 8.45 11.70 12.88
CA PRO A 26 7.98 12.74 11.98
C PRO A 26 8.67 14.09 12.22
N ALA A 27 9.15 14.38 13.43
CA ALA A 27 9.86 15.64 13.71
C ALA A 27 11.22 15.66 13.00
N ALA A 28 11.97 14.56 13.03
CA ALA A 28 13.19 14.41 12.25
C ALA A 28 12.94 14.56 10.73
N LEU A 29 11.81 14.06 10.20
CA LEU A 29 11.46 14.25 8.79
C LEU A 29 11.22 15.72 8.45
N ARG A 30 10.50 16.46 9.31
CA ARG A 30 10.26 17.90 9.12
C ARG A 30 11.56 18.70 9.19
N ALA A 31 12.44 18.42 10.16
CA ALA A 31 13.74 19.08 10.26
C ALA A 31 14.64 18.82 9.04
N ARG A 32 14.60 17.60 8.48
CA ARG A 32 15.32 17.27 7.22
C ARG A 32 14.76 18.05 6.04
N TRP A 33 13.43 18.16 5.93
CA TRP A 33 12.79 18.97 4.91
C TRP A 33 13.22 20.42 5.01
N GLU A 34 13.13 21.04 6.19
CA GLU A 34 13.47 22.45 6.41
C GLU A 34 14.92 22.73 6.03
N ARG A 35 15.85 21.86 6.44
CA ARG A 35 17.26 21.95 6.06
C ARG A 35 17.46 21.86 4.55
N LEU A 36 16.75 20.97 3.88
CA LEU A 36 16.84 20.82 2.42
C LEU A 36 16.22 22.03 1.70
N ALA A 37 15.07 22.52 2.17
CA ALA A 37 14.35 23.65 1.58
C ALA A 37 15.12 24.97 1.74
N ALA A 38 15.89 25.13 2.81
CA ALA A 38 16.75 26.30 3.05
C ALA A 38 18.11 26.23 2.32
N ALA A 39 18.49 25.05 1.81
CA ALA A 39 19.74 24.89 1.07
C ALA A 39 19.60 25.32 -0.39
N GLU A 40 20.69 25.78 -0.98
CA GLU A 40 20.76 26.21 -2.39
C GLU A 40 21.89 25.51 -3.15
N GLY A 41 21.75 25.47 -4.48
CA GLY A 41 22.80 25.02 -5.39
C GLY A 41 23.36 23.63 -5.05
N PRO A 42 24.70 23.45 -5.00
CA PRO A 42 25.33 22.15 -4.76
C PRO A 42 24.94 21.49 -3.43
N GLU A 43 24.70 22.28 -2.38
CA GLU A 43 24.32 21.72 -1.07
C GLU A 43 22.90 21.17 -1.10
N GLN A 44 21.97 21.88 -1.74
CA GLN A 44 20.60 21.39 -1.93
C GLN A 44 20.59 20.08 -2.71
N GLU A 45 21.38 20.01 -3.80
CA GLU A 45 21.50 18.80 -4.59
C GLU A 45 22.08 17.65 -3.76
N ARG A 46 23.15 17.89 -3.00
CA ARG A 46 23.75 16.90 -2.11
C ARG A 46 22.78 16.38 -1.05
N LEU A 47 22.02 17.26 -0.39
CA LEU A 47 21.03 16.90 0.62
C LEU A 47 19.83 16.14 0.03
N PHE A 48 19.39 16.53 -1.17
CA PHE A 48 18.28 15.89 -1.87
C PHE A 48 18.56 14.41 -2.17
N ARG A 49 19.82 14.09 -2.48
CA ARG A 49 20.27 12.78 -2.99
C ARG A 49 19.54 12.42 -4.30
N PRO A 50 19.94 13.02 -5.43
CA PRO A 50 19.30 12.79 -6.71
C PRO A 50 19.46 11.34 -7.13
N SER A 51 18.46 10.83 -7.82
CA SER A 51 18.50 9.53 -8.47
C SER A 51 18.25 9.73 -9.97
N ARG A 52 18.40 8.67 -10.75
CA ARG A 52 17.98 8.67 -12.16
C ARG A 52 16.50 9.05 -12.36
N SER A 53 15.66 8.91 -11.33
CA SER A 53 14.20 9.10 -11.43
C SER A 53 13.75 10.47 -10.90
N ARG A 54 14.50 11.03 -9.94
CA ARG A 54 14.14 12.26 -9.24
C ARG A 54 15.38 13.08 -8.93
N THR A 55 15.35 14.33 -9.36
CA THR A 55 16.31 15.37 -9.02
C THR A 55 15.56 16.58 -8.45
N PRO A 56 16.23 17.52 -7.78
CA PRO A 56 15.62 18.79 -7.35
C PRO A 56 14.93 19.56 -8.50
N HIS A 57 15.32 19.30 -9.74
CA HIS A 57 14.81 19.97 -10.93
C HIS A 57 13.69 19.20 -11.65
N THR A 58 13.27 18.04 -11.14
CA THR A 58 12.21 17.23 -11.76
C THR A 58 10.84 17.74 -11.32
N PRO A 59 10.01 18.31 -12.22
CA PRO A 59 8.62 18.63 -11.92
C PRO A 59 7.76 17.37 -12.02
N VAL A 60 6.73 17.26 -11.17
CA VAL A 60 5.76 16.16 -11.18
C VAL A 60 4.39 16.63 -10.72
N ALA A 61 3.33 15.93 -11.12
CA ALA A 61 2.01 16.16 -10.57
C ALA A 61 1.96 15.84 -9.06
N ALA A 62 1.09 16.55 -8.34
CA ALA A 62 0.83 16.31 -6.93
C ALA A 62 0.28 14.89 -6.70
N LEU A 63 0.50 14.36 -5.49
CA LEU A 63 -0.07 13.07 -5.12
C LEU A 63 -1.60 13.20 -4.96
N PRO A 64 -2.39 12.30 -5.57
CA PRO A 64 -3.84 12.27 -5.37
C PRO A 64 -4.23 12.07 -3.91
N GLY A 65 -5.43 12.51 -3.53
CA GLY A 65 -5.98 12.29 -2.19
C GLY A 65 -5.24 13.05 -1.08
N ARG A 66 -4.34 13.96 -1.41
CA ARG A 66 -3.74 14.93 -0.48
C ARG A 66 -4.45 16.26 -0.70
N SER A 67 -5.19 16.71 0.30
CA SER A 67 -5.95 17.96 0.21
C SER A 67 -5.01 19.16 0.08
N THR A 68 -5.33 20.08 -0.82
CA THR A 68 -4.77 21.44 -0.91
C THR A 68 -5.42 22.41 0.07
N THR A 69 -6.43 21.96 0.84
CA THR A 69 -7.34 22.83 1.62
C THR A 69 -7.38 22.52 3.13
N GLY A 70 -6.36 21.85 3.68
CA GLY A 70 -6.15 21.73 5.13
C GLY A 70 -4.91 22.51 5.59
N ALA A 71 -4.69 22.63 6.90
CA ALA A 71 -3.56 23.34 7.50
C ALA A 71 -2.15 22.80 7.12
N GLY A 72 -2.07 21.75 6.29
CA GLY A 72 -0.87 21.32 5.58
C GLY A 72 -0.98 21.69 4.10
N ALA A 73 -0.06 22.54 3.61
CA ALA A 73 -0.01 22.92 2.20
C ALA A 73 0.17 21.67 1.31
N ALA A 74 -0.56 21.59 0.20
CA ALA A 74 -0.30 20.56 -0.80
C ALA A 74 1.14 20.64 -1.31
N ALA A 75 1.75 19.47 -1.50
CA ALA A 75 3.07 19.36 -2.11
C ALA A 75 3.10 20.06 -3.46
N GLY A 76 4.10 20.93 -3.66
CA GLY A 76 4.25 21.70 -4.89
C GLY A 76 4.48 20.81 -6.11
N THR A 77 3.93 21.19 -7.26
CA THR A 77 4.14 20.48 -8.54
C THR A 77 5.35 21.02 -9.32
N GLY A 78 5.79 22.23 -8.96
CA GLY A 78 6.97 22.87 -9.51
C GLY A 78 8.27 22.19 -9.09
N ARG A 79 9.37 22.59 -9.72
CA ARG A 79 10.70 22.04 -9.41
C ARG A 79 11.05 22.35 -7.96
N PHE A 80 11.40 21.32 -7.18
CA PHE A 80 11.76 21.47 -5.77
C PHE A 80 12.85 22.54 -5.55
N ALA A 81 13.84 22.60 -6.45
CA ALA A 81 14.94 23.55 -6.35
C ALA A 81 14.54 25.03 -6.41
N ARG A 82 13.38 25.34 -7.00
CA ARG A 82 12.87 26.72 -7.10
C ARG A 82 11.79 26.99 -6.08
N GLU A 83 10.96 25.99 -5.84
CA GLU A 83 9.72 26.11 -5.08
C GLU A 83 9.62 24.93 -4.10
N PRO A 84 10.49 24.84 -3.09
CA PRO A 84 10.42 23.73 -2.13
C PRO A 84 9.05 23.74 -1.42
N GLY A 85 8.56 24.92 -1.03
CA GLY A 85 7.28 25.09 -0.36
C GLY A 85 7.32 24.69 1.12
N ALA A 86 6.17 24.75 1.78
CA ALA A 86 6.04 24.29 3.16
C ALA A 86 6.18 22.77 3.25
N CYS A 87 6.68 22.28 4.39
CA CYS A 87 6.78 20.85 4.65
C CYS A 87 5.38 20.22 4.67
N PRO A 88 5.10 19.22 3.83
CA PRO A 88 3.84 18.50 3.92
C PRO A 88 3.78 17.71 5.23
N ASP A 89 2.58 17.52 5.77
CA ASP A 89 2.41 16.67 6.95
C ASP A 89 2.84 15.24 6.63
N PRO A 90 3.79 14.66 7.40
CA PRO A 90 4.16 13.27 7.23
C PRO A 90 2.94 12.36 7.38
N VAL A 91 2.86 11.33 6.54
CA VAL A 91 1.77 10.35 6.57
C VAL A 91 2.26 9.00 7.07
N ARG A 92 1.40 8.26 7.77
CA ARG A 92 1.70 6.88 8.16
C ARG A 92 1.74 5.97 6.94
N ILE A 93 2.74 5.08 6.91
CA ILE A 93 2.93 4.05 5.90
C ILE A 93 3.28 2.73 6.58
N LEU A 94 3.04 1.61 5.90
CA LEU A 94 3.48 0.29 6.34
C LEU A 94 4.90 0.03 5.82
N HIS A 95 5.86 -0.18 6.73
CA HIS A 95 7.26 -0.52 6.46
C HIS A 95 7.51 -2.02 6.65
N GLY A 96 6.87 -2.83 5.81
CA GLY A 96 6.85 -4.28 5.98
C GLY A 96 5.89 -4.72 7.09
N PRO A 97 5.84 -6.02 7.42
CA PRO A 97 4.81 -6.54 8.32
C PRO A 97 4.88 -5.88 9.71
N PHE A 98 3.79 -5.24 10.12
CA PHE A 98 3.59 -4.68 11.46
C PHE A 98 4.51 -3.52 11.87
N ASP A 99 5.32 -2.94 10.97
CA ASP A 99 6.07 -1.71 11.25
C ASP A 99 5.37 -0.51 10.60
N GLU A 100 5.10 0.53 11.39
CA GLU A 100 4.48 1.76 10.92
C GLU A 100 5.48 2.90 10.99
N GLN A 101 5.80 3.46 9.83
CA GLN A 101 6.70 4.60 9.72
C GLN A 101 5.96 5.81 9.17
N TRP A 102 6.65 6.94 9.17
CA TRP A 102 6.20 8.17 8.54
C TRP A 102 6.90 8.35 7.19
N LEU A 103 6.20 8.97 6.24
CA LEU A 103 6.71 9.35 4.92
C LEU A 103 6.34 10.80 4.64
N LEU A 104 7.27 11.58 4.07
CA LEU A 104 6.95 12.89 3.49
C LEU A 104 6.21 12.70 2.15
N PRO A 105 4.92 13.05 2.03
CA PRO A 105 4.12 12.75 0.85
C PRO A 105 4.32 13.80 -0.26
N ASP A 106 5.57 14.01 -0.68
CA ASP A 106 5.91 14.85 -1.83
C ASP A 106 6.42 13.99 -2.99
N HIS A 107 5.70 13.99 -4.11
CA HIS A 107 6.05 13.17 -5.27
C HIS A 107 7.43 13.51 -5.86
N ARG A 108 7.90 14.75 -5.69
CA ARG A 108 9.23 15.18 -6.13
C ARG A 108 10.33 14.43 -5.40
N LEU A 109 10.07 13.99 -4.16
CA LEU A 109 11.00 13.26 -3.31
C LEU A 109 10.92 11.73 -3.46
N ILE A 110 9.98 11.20 -4.25
CA ILE A 110 9.70 9.76 -4.33
C ILE A 110 9.95 9.26 -5.75
N ASP A 111 10.91 8.34 -5.87
CA ASP A 111 11.34 7.77 -7.15
C ASP A 111 10.22 7.05 -7.93
N ALA A 112 9.37 6.30 -7.23
CA ALA A 112 8.16 5.71 -7.78
C ALA A 112 7.04 5.78 -6.75
N ALA A 113 6.22 6.83 -6.83
CA ALA A 113 5.22 7.11 -5.81
C ALA A 113 3.93 6.31 -5.94
N ARG A 114 3.69 5.65 -7.08
CA ARG A 114 2.44 4.90 -7.36
C ARG A 114 1.18 5.74 -7.10
N PRO A 115 0.97 6.88 -7.78
CA PRO A 115 -0.20 7.76 -7.58
C PRO A 115 -1.55 7.03 -7.58
N GLU A 116 -1.63 5.91 -8.29
CA GLU A 116 -2.77 5.00 -8.30
C GLU A 116 -3.14 4.43 -6.91
N LEU A 117 -2.17 4.15 -6.05
CA LEU A 117 -2.41 3.70 -4.67
C LEU A 117 -2.89 4.86 -3.77
N TRP A 118 -2.31 6.06 -3.96
CA TRP A 118 -2.74 7.26 -3.24
C TRP A 118 -4.16 7.67 -3.60
N ARG A 119 -4.55 7.50 -4.87
CA ARG A 119 -5.89 7.85 -5.36
C ARG A 119 -6.99 7.04 -4.68
N VAL A 120 -6.72 5.78 -4.38
CA VAL A 120 -7.70 4.85 -3.79
C VAL A 120 -7.53 4.70 -2.27
N GLY A 121 -6.58 5.41 -1.66
CA GLY A 121 -6.31 5.35 -0.23
C GLY A 121 -7.22 6.30 0.54
N ASP A 122 -8.22 5.75 1.21
CA ASP A 122 -9.12 6.41 2.16
C ASP A 122 -9.33 5.53 3.40
N GLU A 123 -10.19 5.95 4.33
CA GLU A 123 -10.44 5.18 5.56
C GLU A 123 -11.11 3.80 5.35
N ARG A 124 -11.64 3.53 4.16
CA ARG A 124 -12.30 2.25 3.84
C ARG A 124 -11.42 1.29 3.05
N GLN A 125 -10.27 1.75 2.57
CA GLN A 125 -9.40 0.94 1.73
C GLN A 125 -8.63 -0.09 2.54
N LEU A 126 -8.63 -1.33 2.04
CA LEU A 126 -7.76 -2.39 2.50
C LEU A 126 -6.79 -2.77 1.38
N PHE A 127 -5.52 -2.94 1.72
CA PHE A 127 -4.49 -3.42 0.82
C PHE A 127 -4.08 -4.83 1.22
N ALA A 128 -4.32 -5.81 0.35
CA ALA A 128 -3.71 -7.12 0.47
C ALA A 128 -2.26 -7.03 -0.04
N VAL A 129 -1.29 -7.40 0.79
CA VAL A 129 0.13 -7.40 0.49
C VAL A 129 0.58 -8.84 0.32
N GLU A 130 0.72 -9.23 -0.94
CA GLU A 130 1.28 -10.51 -1.36
C GLU A 130 2.77 -10.51 -1.07
N HIS A 131 3.24 -11.42 -0.23
CA HIS A 131 4.65 -11.50 0.13
C HIS A 131 5.44 -12.24 -0.96
N GLY A 132 6.69 -11.81 -1.20
CA GLY A 132 7.55 -12.48 -2.16
C GLY A 132 7.85 -13.91 -1.74
N TYR A 133 7.74 -14.87 -2.66
CA TYR A 133 8.03 -16.27 -2.39
C TYR A 133 9.50 -16.46 -1.97
N VAL A 134 9.69 -17.08 -0.80
CA VAL A 134 11.00 -17.48 -0.28
C VAL A 134 11.03 -19.01 -0.18
N PRO A 135 11.82 -19.68 -1.01
CA PRO A 135 12.02 -21.12 -0.90
C PRO A 135 12.46 -21.52 0.51
N GLN A 136 11.84 -22.55 1.08
CA GLN A 136 12.21 -23.16 2.38
C GLN A 136 12.20 -22.22 3.59
N ALA A 137 11.59 -21.03 3.50
CA ALA A 137 11.31 -20.21 4.67
C ALA A 137 10.25 -20.90 5.55
N ALA A 138 10.36 -20.73 6.87
CA ALA A 138 9.31 -21.13 7.80
C ALA A 138 7.95 -20.54 7.37
N ALA A 139 6.86 -21.27 7.63
CA ALA A 139 5.50 -20.99 7.17
C ALA A 139 4.95 -19.66 7.72
N GLY A 140 5.40 -18.55 7.16
CA GLY A 140 4.78 -17.24 7.32
C GLY A 140 3.53 -17.15 6.44
N PRO A 141 2.62 -16.21 6.74
CA PRO A 141 1.43 -16.00 5.92
C PRO A 141 1.84 -15.58 4.51
N ALA A 142 1.12 -16.07 3.50
CA ALA A 142 1.37 -15.72 2.10
C ALA A 142 0.95 -14.27 1.79
N LEU A 143 -0.02 -13.76 2.55
CA LEU A 143 -0.59 -12.43 2.45
C LEU A 143 -0.63 -11.76 3.83
N SER A 144 -0.47 -10.44 3.83
CA SER A 144 -0.93 -9.59 4.93
C SER A 144 -1.97 -8.60 4.43
N VAL A 145 -2.68 -7.95 5.35
CA VAL A 145 -3.64 -6.89 5.06
C VAL A 145 -3.30 -5.65 5.89
N THR A 146 -3.52 -4.48 5.30
CA THR A 146 -3.31 -3.20 5.98
C THR A 146 -4.24 -2.13 5.43
N HIS A 147 -4.52 -1.10 6.24
CA HIS A 147 -5.16 0.14 5.79
C HIS A 147 -4.13 1.21 5.40
N LEU A 148 -2.84 0.98 5.68
CA LEU A 148 -1.75 1.92 5.37
C LEU A 148 -1.14 1.63 4.01
N LEU A 149 -0.59 2.65 3.36
CA LEU A 149 0.15 2.48 2.11
C LEU A 149 1.43 1.64 2.35
N PRO A 150 1.60 0.49 1.69
CA PRO A 150 2.81 -0.33 1.82
C PRO A 150 3.97 0.25 1.02
N ASP A 151 5.12 0.44 1.67
CA ASP A 151 6.33 0.95 1.01
C ASP A 151 7.16 -0.13 0.32
N GLY A 152 6.80 -1.40 0.51
CA GLY A 152 7.46 -2.55 -0.12
C GLY A 152 8.65 -3.11 0.63
N HIS A 153 8.94 -2.62 1.85
CA HIS A 153 9.89 -3.28 2.71
C HIS A 153 9.49 -4.73 2.94
N SER A 154 10.45 -5.63 2.79
CA SER A 154 10.27 -7.06 2.89
C SER A 154 11.49 -7.64 3.60
N PRO A 155 11.32 -8.32 4.75
CA PRO A 155 12.44 -8.96 5.45
C PRO A 155 13.19 -9.96 4.58
N ALA A 156 12.50 -10.57 3.62
CA ALA A 156 13.07 -11.51 2.65
C ALA A 156 13.81 -10.84 1.47
N GLY A 157 13.93 -9.50 1.47
CA GLY A 157 14.62 -8.73 0.43
C GLY A 157 13.86 -8.65 -0.91
N ARG A 158 12.70 -9.29 -1.03
CA ARG A 158 11.88 -9.28 -2.26
C ARG A 158 10.57 -8.53 -2.01
N PRO A 159 10.39 -7.33 -2.59
CA PRO A 159 9.12 -6.62 -2.51
C PRO A 159 8.07 -7.41 -3.29
N GLY A 160 6.92 -7.63 -2.66
CA GLY A 160 5.84 -8.39 -3.25
C GLY A 160 4.89 -7.54 -4.13
N ARG A 161 3.59 -7.82 -4.06
CA ARG A 161 2.55 -7.08 -4.79
C ARG A 161 1.51 -6.54 -3.84
N ILE A 162 0.99 -5.36 -4.15
CA ILE A 162 -0.09 -4.72 -3.41
C ILE A 162 -1.36 -4.88 -4.24
N ARG A 163 -2.42 -5.39 -3.66
CA ARG A 163 -3.74 -5.55 -4.27
C ARG A 163 -4.75 -4.77 -3.44
N PRO A 164 -5.10 -3.53 -3.85
CA PRO A 164 -6.17 -2.78 -3.20
C PRO A 164 -7.48 -3.57 -3.29
N LEU A 165 -8.30 -3.56 -2.25
CA LEU A 165 -9.62 -4.18 -2.25
C LEU A 165 -10.59 -3.40 -3.14
N TYR A 166 -10.45 -2.08 -3.22
CA TYR A 166 -11.30 -1.22 -4.06
C TYR A 166 -10.50 -0.45 -5.10
N ARG A 167 -11.06 -0.32 -6.30
CA ARG A 167 -10.48 0.42 -7.43
C ARG A 167 -10.82 1.91 -7.36
N ARG A 168 -11.77 2.30 -6.52
CA ARG A 168 -12.21 3.68 -6.32
C ARG A 168 -12.39 3.97 -4.82
N PRO A 169 -12.25 5.25 -4.41
CA PRO A 169 -12.58 5.68 -3.06
C PRO A 169 -14.02 5.38 -2.65
N GLY A 170 -14.27 5.38 -1.34
CA GLY A 170 -15.56 5.14 -0.72
C GLY A 170 -15.97 3.67 -0.68
N ALA A 171 -15.00 2.74 -0.75
CA ALA A 171 -15.26 1.31 -0.93
C ALA A 171 -16.15 1.02 -2.17
N THR A 172 -15.93 1.78 -3.24
CA THR A 172 -16.67 1.60 -4.50
C THR A 172 -15.82 0.82 -5.50
N ASP A 173 -16.47 0.01 -6.33
CA ASP A 173 -15.81 -0.79 -7.39
C ASP A 173 -14.74 -1.77 -6.83
N PRO A 174 -15.16 -2.93 -6.27
CA PRO A 174 -14.22 -3.89 -5.70
C PRO A 174 -13.28 -4.47 -6.76
N ASN A 175 -12.01 -4.63 -6.39
CA ASN A 175 -10.99 -5.32 -7.15
C ASN A 175 -11.17 -6.84 -7.06
N LEU A 176 -12.31 -7.31 -7.52
CA LEU A 176 -12.62 -8.72 -7.65
C LEU A 176 -12.87 -9.06 -9.12
N ALA A 177 -12.65 -10.31 -9.49
CA ALA A 177 -12.96 -10.79 -10.83
C ALA A 177 -14.45 -10.55 -11.14
N PRO A 178 -14.80 -10.09 -12.36
CA PRO A 178 -16.20 -9.91 -12.75
C PRO A 178 -17.02 -11.19 -12.52
N GLY A 179 -18.18 -11.07 -11.88
CA GLY A 179 -19.06 -12.20 -11.57
C GLY A 179 -18.61 -13.10 -10.42
N LEU A 180 -17.43 -12.87 -9.80
CA LEU A 180 -16.94 -13.69 -8.68
C LEU A 180 -17.94 -13.70 -7.52
N LEU A 181 -18.44 -12.54 -7.11
CA LEU A 181 -19.41 -12.43 -6.04
C LEU A 181 -20.71 -13.19 -6.34
N ASP A 182 -21.17 -13.20 -7.59
CA ASP A 182 -22.38 -13.91 -7.98
C ASP A 182 -22.16 -15.43 -7.97
N VAL A 183 -20.99 -15.89 -8.40
CA VAL A 183 -20.62 -17.32 -8.33
C VAL A 183 -20.51 -17.79 -6.89
N VAL A 184 -19.84 -17.03 -6.02
CA VAL A 184 -19.72 -17.32 -4.58
C VAL A 184 -21.12 -17.37 -3.96
N ARG A 185 -21.95 -16.36 -4.21
CA ARG A 185 -23.33 -16.28 -3.69
C ARG A 185 -24.17 -17.49 -4.11
N THR A 186 -24.04 -17.90 -5.37
CA THR A 186 -24.82 -19.00 -5.94
C THR A 186 -24.37 -20.36 -5.38
N ARG A 187 -23.07 -20.56 -5.19
CA ARG A 187 -22.52 -21.87 -4.79
C ARG A 187 -22.42 -22.06 -3.28
N LEU A 188 -22.09 -21.00 -2.54
CA LEU A 188 -21.76 -21.04 -1.12
C LEU A 188 -22.82 -20.34 -0.25
N GLY A 189 -23.84 -19.77 -0.89
CA GLY A 189 -24.96 -19.11 -0.24
C GLY A 189 -24.79 -17.59 -0.10
N PRO A 190 -25.88 -16.86 0.19
CA PRO A 190 -25.86 -15.40 0.19
C PRO A 190 -25.36 -14.75 1.47
N ARG A 191 -25.22 -15.52 2.55
CA ARG A 191 -24.61 -15.02 3.78
C ARG A 191 -23.12 -14.77 3.49
N GLU A 192 -22.59 -13.64 3.96
CA GLU A 192 -21.15 -13.35 3.91
C GLU A 192 -20.55 -13.31 2.49
N THR A 193 -21.30 -12.76 1.54
CA THR A 193 -20.83 -12.55 0.16
C THR A 193 -20.74 -11.07 -0.18
N ASP A 194 -19.78 -10.42 0.46
CA ASP A 194 -19.32 -9.06 0.17
C ASP A 194 -17.81 -9.07 -0.15
N PRO A 195 -17.25 -7.97 -0.70
CA PRO A 195 -15.83 -7.92 -1.05
C PRO A 195 -14.88 -8.23 0.12
N GLU A 196 -15.19 -7.74 1.30
CA GLU A 196 -14.42 -7.94 2.53
C GLU A 196 -14.41 -9.41 2.97
N SER A 197 -15.52 -10.12 2.80
CA SER A 197 -15.64 -11.55 3.08
C SER A 197 -14.81 -12.38 2.09
N VAL A 198 -14.77 -11.99 0.82
CA VAL A 198 -13.87 -12.61 -0.16
C VAL A 198 -12.40 -12.35 0.20
N LEU A 199 -12.05 -11.13 0.62
CA LEU A 199 -10.71 -10.80 1.10
C LEU A 199 -10.35 -11.62 2.36
N ALA A 200 -11.28 -11.76 3.30
CA ALA A 200 -11.11 -12.55 4.50
C ALA A 200 -10.82 -14.03 4.15
N TRP A 201 -11.61 -14.63 3.28
CA TRP A 201 -11.34 -15.98 2.77
C TRP A 201 -9.95 -16.08 2.12
N ILE A 202 -9.63 -15.13 1.22
CA ILE A 202 -8.32 -15.07 0.55
C ILE A 202 -7.19 -15.06 1.59
N LEU A 203 -7.30 -14.25 2.64
CA LEU A 203 -6.28 -14.14 3.69
C LEU A 203 -6.12 -15.44 4.49
N ALA A 204 -7.23 -16.11 4.83
CA ALA A 204 -7.22 -17.36 5.59
C ALA A 204 -6.72 -18.56 4.78
N ALA A 205 -7.06 -18.61 3.49
CA ALA A 205 -6.83 -19.79 2.64
C ALA A 205 -5.57 -19.71 1.76
N ALA A 206 -4.92 -18.55 1.68
CA ALA A 206 -3.79 -18.35 0.77
C ALA A 206 -2.60 -19.28 1.07
N LEU A 207 -2.14 -19.94 0.01
CA LEU A 207 -0.96 -20.79 0.01
C LEU A 207 0.15 -20.12 -0.80
N PRO A 208 1.37 -19.99 -0.27
CA PRO A 208 2.48 -19.42 -1.01
C PRO A 208 2.90 -20.36 -2.14
N ALA A 209 3.08 -19.84 -3.35
CA ALA A 209 3.63 -20.58 -4.49
C ALA A 209 4.67 -19.73 -5.26
N PRO A 210 5.54 -20.35 -6.09
CA PRO A 210 6.57 -19.63 -6.83
C PRO A 210 6.03 -18.55 -7.79
N SER A 211 4.81 -18.74 -8.33
CA SER A 211 4.13 -17.81 -9.24
C SER A 211 3.33 -16.71 -8.53
N GLY A 212 3.14 -16.83 -7.22
CA GLY A 212 2.22 -15.99 -6.44
C GLY A 212 1.42 -16.82 -5.44
N CYS A 213 0.40 -16.22 -4.84
CA CYS A 213 -0.48 -16.93 -3.90
C CYS A 213 -1.53 -17.77 -4.64
N ARG A 214 -1.69 -19.02 -4.23
CA ARG A 214 -2.80 -19.88 -4.64
C ARG A 214 -3.90 -19.83 -3.59
N ILE A 215 -5.13 -19.56 -4.05
CA ILE A 215 -6.32 -19.51 -3.23
C ILE A 215 -7.21 -20.71 -3.58
N PRO A 216 -7.33 -21.71 -2.69
CA PRO A 216 -8.34 -22.75 -2.84
C PRO A 216 -9.72 -22.13 -2.58
N LEU A 217 -10.72 -22.49 -3.39
CA LEU A 217 -12.12 -22.17 -3.14
C LEU A 217 -12.82 -23.43 -2.65
N PRO A 218 -13.59 -23.36 -1.55
CA PRO A 218 -14.25 -24.53 -1.00
C PRO A 218 -15.48 -24.86 -1.86
N ALA A 219 -15.90 -26.13 -1.83
CA ALA A 219 -17.18 -26.55 -2.40
C ALA A 219 -18.32 -26.50 -1.38
N ASP A 220 -17.98 -26.45 -0.09
CA ASP A 220 -18.89 -26.52 1.04
C ASP A 220 -19.08 -25.13 1.69
N ALA A 221 -20.34 -24.78 1.98
CA ALA A 221 -20.72 -23.48 2.51
C ALA A 221 -20.29 -23.28 3.97
N GLU A 222 -20.25 -24.33 4.78
CA GLU A 222 -19.80 -24.25 6.18
C GLU A 222 -18.28 -24.04 6.23
N VAL A 223 -17.54 -24.69 5.33
CA VAL A 223 -16.09 -24.43 5.18
C VAL A 223 -15.84 -22.99 4.77
N TRP A 224 -16.61 -22.46 3.81
CA TRP A 224 -16.53 -21.04 3.42
C TRP A 224 -16.74 -20.12 4.63
N ALA A 225 -17.86 -20.28 5.35
CA ALA A 225 -18.20 -19.44 6.49
C ALA A 225 -17.12 -19.51 7.58
N ALA A 226 -16.64 -20.70 7.93
CA ALA A 226 -15.57 -20.87 8.91
C ALA A 226 -14.26 -20.18 8.49
N GLY A 227 -13.90 -20.25 7.19
CA GLY A 227 -12.72 -19.58 6.67
C GLY A 227 -12.87 -18.06 6.57
N VAL A 228 -14.08 -17.57 6.26
CA VAL A 228 -14.39 -16.13 6.30
C VAL A 228 -14.28 -15.59 7.72
N GLU A 229 -14.83 -16.30 8.71
CA GLU A 229 -14.72 -15.92 10.12
C GLU A 229 -13.26 -15.88 10.60
N LEU A 230 -12.47 -16.92 10.28
CA LEU A 230 -11.03 -16.90 10.55
C LEU A 230 -10.32 -15.74 9.84
N GLY A 231 -10.69 -15.48 8.59
CA GLY A 231 -10.15 -14.38 7.79
C GLY A 231 -10.45 -13.01 8.38
N ARG A 232 -11.68 -12.78 8.87
CA ARG A 232 -12.09 -11.55 9.55
C ARG A 232 -11.31 -11.34 10.83
N GLU A 233 -11.08 -12.41 11.57
CA GLU A 233 -10.23 -12.39 12.76
C GLU A 233 -8.77 -12.03 12.41
N LEU A 234 -8.21 -12.60 11.34
CA LEU A 234 -6.88 -12.23 10.84
C LEU A 234 -6.84 -10.76 10.40
N VAL A 235 -7.87 -10.26 9.70
CA VAL A 235 -7.98 -8.84 9.33
C VAL A 235 -7.95 -7.97 10.57
N ARG A 236 -8.81 -8.25 11.56
CA ARG A 236 -8.87 -7.51 12.83
C ARG A 236 -7.52 -7.48 13.53
N LEU A 237 -6.84 -8.61 13.65
CA LEU A 237 -5.52 -8.70 14.29
C LEU A 237 -4.46 -7.89 13.54
N GLN A 238 -4.41 -7.99 12.20
CA GLN A 238 -3.40 -7.31 11.39
C GLN A 238 -3.64 -5.80 11.28
N LEU A 239 -4.90 -5.36 11.35
CA LEU A 239 -5.28 -3.96 11.47
C LEU A 239 -5.14 -3.43 12.91
N ARG A 240 -4.61 -4.23 13.84
CA ARG A 240 -4.39 -3.89 15.26
C ARG A 240 -5.70 -3.55 16.01
N GLY A 241 -6.80 -4.19 15.63
CA GLY A 241 -8.11 -4.02 16.24
C GLY A 241 -8.84 -2.72 15.88
N ALA A 242 -8.40 -2.04 14.82
CA ALA A 242 -9.11 -0.89 14.23
C ALA A 242 -10.42 -1.31 13.56
#